data_AF-A0A7C3Q5I4-F1
#
_entry.id   AF-A0A7C3Q5I4-F1
#
_cell.length_a   1.000
_cell.length_b   1.000
_cell.length_c   1.000
_cell.angle_alpha   90.00
_cell.angle_beta   90.00
_cell.angle_gamma   90.00
#
_symmetry.space_group_name_H-M   'P 1'
#
loop_
_entity.id
_entity.type
_entity.pdbx_description
1 polymer ?
#
loop_
_entity_poly.entity_id
_entity_poly.type
_entity_poly.pdbx_seq_one_letter_code
_entity_poly.pdbx_strand_id
1 'polypeptide(L)'
;MLQISFVDDGPGIPSRELKNLGQIFYQVDPDNTGEVPGAGFGLWLVRQIVQCHSGSVRLSSPVSDGGQGTRVDLILPGACEELKEEATLCFSHLASD
;
A
#
# COMPACT_ATOMS: atom_id res chain seq x y z
N MET A 1 -18.82 2.13 -2.61
CA MET A 1 -17.35 2.02 -2.73
C MET A 1 -16.74 3.22 -2.04
N LEU A 2 -15.77 3.03 -1.17
CA LEU A 2 -15.06 4.09 -0.46
C LEU A 2 -13.63 4.20 -1.03
N GLN A 3 -13.18 5.41 -1.36
CA GLN A 3 -11.80 5.67 -1.78
C GLN A 3 -11.15 6.65 -0.80
N ILE A 4 -9.98 6.29 -0.27
CA ILE A 4 -9.16 7.13 0.59
C ILE A 4 -7.85 7.40 -0.14
N SER A 5 -7.52 8.67 -0.37
CA SER A 5 -6.36 9.09 -1.15
C SER A 5 -5.34 9.78 -0.26
N PHE A 6 -4.09 9.33 -0.34
CA PHE A 6 -2.92 9.94 0.28
C PHE A 6 -2.04 10.52 -0.82
N VAL A 7 -1.69 11.79 -0.72
CA VAL A 7 -0.85 12.49 -1.70
C VAL A 7 0.23 13.24 -0.95
N ASP A 8 1.48 13.02 -1.34
CA ASP A 8 2.63 13.79 -0.89
C ASP A 8 3.18 14.70 -2.00
N ASP A 9 4.06 15.61 -1.62
CA ASP A 9 4.79 16.55 -2.47
C ASP A 9 6.30 16.24 -2.51
N GLY A 10 6.69 15.00 -2.21
CA GLY A 10 8.08 14.55 -2.19
C GLY A 10 8.70 14.42 -3.59
N PRO A 11 9.90 13.82 -3.72
CA PRO A 11 10.56 13.66 -5.02
C PRO A 11 9.79 12.73 -5.99
N GLY A 12 8.82 11.97 -5.48
CA GLY A 12 8.18 10.89 -6.19
C GLY A 12 9.08 9.66 -6.34
N ILE A 13 8.48 8.61 -6.88
CA ILE A 13 9.06 7.30 -7.16
C ILE A 13 9.20 7.11 -8.68
N PRO A 14 10.38 6.69 -9.18
CA PRO A 14 10.59 6.38 -10.59
C PRO A 14 9.65 5.27 -11.09
N SER A 15 9.11 5.42 -12.29
CA SER A 15 8.10 4.49 -12.82
C SER A 15 8.55 3.02 -12.88
N ARG A 16 9.86 2.78 -13.08
CA ARG A 16 10.46 1.43 -13.12
C ARG A 16 10.36 0.68 -11.78
N GLU A 17 10.28 1.43 -10.68
CA GLU A 17 10.26 0.90 -9.32
C GLU A 17 8.84 0.56 -8.84
N LEU A 18 7.81 1.16 -9.47
CA LEU A 18 6.41 1.00 -9.04
C LEU A 18 5.94 -0.46 -8.99
N LYS A 19 6.44 -1.30 -9.91
CA LYS A 19 6.13 -2.74 -9.95
C LYS A 19 6.67 -3.51 -8.75
N ASN A 20 7.73 -2.99 -8.12
CA ASN A 20 8.39 -3.62 -6.98
C ASN A 20 7.83 -3.14 -5.65
N LEU A 21 7.24 -1.94 -5.62
CA LEU A 21 6.60 -1.40 -4.42
C LEU A 21 5.55 -2.36 -3.87
N GLY A 22 5.55 -2.51 -2.54
CA GLY A 22 4.66 -3.40 -1.79
C GLY A 22 5.05 -4.87 -1.84
N GLN A 23 6.21 -5.21 -2.40
CA GLN A 23 6.91 -6.44 -2.03
C GLN A 23 7.49 -6.30 -0.62
N ILE A 24 7.57 -7.41 0.10
CA ILE A 24 8.20 -7.46 1.42
C ILE A 24 9.69 -7.09 1.31
N PHE A 25 10.19 -6.30 2.27
CA PHE A 25 11.58 -5.80 2.32
C PHE A 25 12.03 -4.85 1.20
N TYR A 26 11.22 -4.58 0.19
CA TYR A 26 11.63 -3.74 -0.92
C TYR A 26 11.65 -2.26 -0.56
N GLN A 27 12.73 -1.58 -0.93
CA GLN A 27 12.93 -0.13 -0.83
C GLN A 27 13.55 0.39 -2.11
N VAL A 28 13.12 1.58 -2.54
CA VAL A 28 13.62 2.22 -3.76
C VAL A 28 15.09 2.65 -3.60
N ASP A 29 15.43 3.17 -2.42
CA ASP A 29 16.79 3.58 -2.06
C ASP A 29 17.04 3.26 -0.57
N PRO A 30 17.60 2.08 -0.25
CA PRO A 30 17.83 1.66 1.13
C PRO A 30 18.92 2.47 1.84
N ASP A 31 19.80 3.14 1.08
CA ASP A 31 20.84 4.02 1.63
C ASP A 31 20.30 5.43 1.90
N ASN A 32 19.10 5.75 1.40
CA ASN A 32 18.47 7.06 1.51
C ASN A 32 16.98 6.96 1.89
N THR A 33 16.72 6.38 3.06
CA THR A 33 15.35 6.09 3.56
C THR A 33 14.55 7.31 4.03
N GLY A 34 15.06 8.53 3.85
CA GLY A 34 14.46 9.75 4.39
C GLY A 34 14.61 9.84 5.92
N GLU A 35 13.71 10.57 6.58
CA GLU A 35 13.78 10.81 8.04
C GLU A 35 13.41 9.59 8.90
N VAL A 36 12.74 8.58 8.32
CA VAL A 36 12.25 7.41 9.07
C VAL A 36 12.89 6.13 8.51
N PRO A 37 13.87 5.56 9.22
CA PRO A 37 14.40 4.24 8.91
C PRO A 37 13.29 3.20 8.97
N GLY A 38 13.19 2.35 7.94
CA GLY A 38 12.23 1.26 7.89
C GLY A 38 12.84 0.01 7.28
N ALA A 39 12.20 -1.14 7.47
CA ALA A 39 12.61 -2.40 6.86
C ALA A 39 11.81 -2.74 5.58
N GLY A 40 11.01 -1.79 5.03
CA GLY A 40 10.24 -2.00 3.80
C GLY A 40 8.91 -2.76 3.97
N PHE A 41 8.41 -2.91 5.20
CA PHE A 41 7.16 -3.64 5.47
C PHE A 41 5.88 -2.82 5.26
N GLY A 42 5.95 -1.49 5.36
CA GLY A 42 4.75 -0.64 5.50
C GLY A 42 3.73 -0.84 4.37
N LEU A 43 4.15 -0.67 3.11
CA LEU A 43 3.24 -0.79 1.98
C LEU A 43 2.78 -2.24 1.74
N TRP A 44 3.64 -3.23 2.02
CA TRP A 44 3.25 -4.64 1.97
C TRP A 44 2.13 -4.91 2.98
N LEU A 45 2.27 -4.46 4.22
CA LEU A 45 1.26 -4.63 5.27
C LEU A 45 -0.04 -3.92 4.91
N VAL A 46 0.02 -2.69 4.40
CA VAL A 46 -1.16 -1.96 3.92
C VAL A 46 -1.89 -2.77 2.84
N ARG A 47 -1.18 -3.37 1.88
CA ARG A 47 -1.81 -4.23 0.86
C ARG A 47 -2.48 -5.45 1.48
N GLN A 48 -1.83 -6.13 2.43
CA GLN A 48 -2.41 -7.28 3.12
C GLN A 48 -3.71 -6.89 3.84
N ILE A 49 -3.67 -5.81 4.63
CA ILE A 49 -4.84 -5.32 5.38
C ILE A 49 -5.98 -4.95 4.43
N VAL A 50 -5.71 -4.18 3.38
CA VAL A 50 -6.73 -3.75 2.43
C VAL A 50 -7.32 -4.94 1.67
N GLN A 51 -6.49 -5.92 1.29
CA GLN A 51 -6.94 -7.14 0.63
C GLN A 51 -7.81 -8.02 1.55
N CYS A 52 -7.49 -8.12 2.84
CA CYS A 52 -8.34 -8.79 3.84
C CYS A 52 -9.74 -8.15 3.93
N HIS A 53 -9.84 -6.85 3.63
CA HIS A 53 -11.11 -6.12 3.58
C HIS A 53 -11.74 -6.12 2.17
N SER A 54 -11.33 -7.05 1.29
CA SER A 54 -11.80 -7.14 -0.10
C SER A 54 -11.59 -5.85 -0.91
N GLY A 55 -10.57 -5.07 -0.54
CA GLY A 55 -10.18 -3.83 -1.20
C GLY A 55 -8.99 -3.99 -2.13
N SER A 56 -8.53 -2.87 -2.67
CA SER A 56 -7.30 -2.77 -3.46
C SER A 56 -6.53 -1.49 -3.16
N VAL A 57 -5.22 -1.51 -3.44
CA VAL A 57 -4.33 -0.36 -3.32
C VAL A 57 -3.84 0.02 -4.72
N ARG A 58 -4.02 1.28 -5.12
CA ARG A 58 -3.42 1.84 -6.33
C ARG A 58 -2.35 2.85 -5.97
N LEU A 59 -1.26 2.86 -6.74
CA LEU A 59 -0.15 3.77 -6.52
C LEU A 59 0.20 4.44 -7.85
N SER A 60 0.30 5.75 -7.83
CA SER A 60 0.65 6.57 -9.00
C SER A 60 1.77 7.52 -8.63
N SER A 61 2.87 7.47 -9.39
CA SER A 61 4.01 8.34 -9.18
C SER A 61 4.93 8.37 -10.42
N PRO A 62 5.58 9.50 -10.73
CA PRO A 62 5.28 10.81 -10.16
C PRO A 62 3.85 11.24 -10.54
N VAL A 63 3.18 12.03 -9.68
CA VAL A 63 1.81 12.51 -9.97
C VAL A 63 1.88 13.48 -11.16
N SER A 64 1.48 13.00 -12.34
CA SER A 64 1.54 13.74 -13.59
C SER A 64 0.53 14.88 -13.61
N ASP A 65 0.89 16.05 -13.09
CA ASP A 65 0.25 17.38 -13.27
C ASP A 65 1.14 18.50 -12.69
N GLY A 66 2.47 18.42 -12.94
CA GLY A 66 3.44 19.42 -12.44
C GLY A 66 3.86 19.25 -10.98
N GLY A 67 3.30 18.27 -10.26
CA GLY A 67 3.76 17.85 -8.94
C GLY A 67 4.90 16.83 -9.02
N GLN A 68 5.87 16.96 -8.12
CA GLN A 68 6.74 15.85 -7.70
C GLN A 68 6.03 15.23 -6.49
N GLY A 69 5.89 13.91 -6.44
CA GLY A 69 5.24 13.24 -5.31
C GLY A 69 4.61 11.90 -5.65
N THR A 70 4.04 11.26 -4.64
CA THR A 70 3.35 9.96 -4.75
C THR A 70 1.90 10.07 -4.36
N ARG A 71 1.02 9.43 -5.12
CA ARG A 71 -0.38 9.21 -4.75
C ARG A 71 -0.64 7.74 -4.45
N VAL A 72 -1.21 7.46 -3.29
CA VAL A 72 -1.68 6.13 -2.87
C VAL A 72 -3.19 6.19 -2.65
N ASP A 73 -3.95 5.38 -3.39
CA ASP A 73 -5.39 5.25 -3.24
C ASP A 73 -5.72 3.88 -2.61
N LEU A 74 -6.43 3.90 -1.48
CA LEU A 74 -7.07 2.71 -0.91
C LEU A 74 -8.51 2.67 -1.38
N ILE A 75 -8.90 1.58 -2.07
CA ILE A 75 -10.26 1.35 -2.54
C ILE A 75 -10.85 0.23 -1.72
N LEU A 76 -11.89 0.52 -0.96
CA LEU A 76 -12.61 -0.44 -0.14
C LEU A 76 -14.05 -0.59 -0.66
N PRO A 77 -14.67 -1.78 -0.51
CA PRO A 77 -16.10 -1.92 -0.68
C PRO A 77 -16.83 -0.87 0.16
N GLY A 78 -17.91 -0.29 -0.37
CA GLY A 78 -18.77 0.55 0.47
C GLY A 78 -19.47 -0.37 1.48
N ALA A 79 -19.73 0.12 2.69
CA ALA A 79 -20.50 -0.66 3.66
C ALA A 79 -21.83 -1.10 3.02
N CYS A 80 -21.97 -2.40 2.79
CA CYS A 80 -23.24 -3.07 2.72
C CYS A 80 -23.33 -3.83 4.03
N GLU A 81 -24.38 -3.60 4.82
CA GLU A 81 -24.59 -4.35 6.05
C GLU A 81 -24.60 -5.85 5.74
N GLU A 82 -23.55 -6.54 6.17
CA GLU A 82 -23.52 -7.90 6.72
C GLU A 82 -22.04 -8.25 6.95
N LEU A 83 -21.48 -7.82 8.09
CA LEU A 83 -20.25 -8.40 8.61
C LEU A 83 -20.60 -9.76 9.23
N LYS A 84 -20.63 -10.81 8.41
CA LYS A 84 -20.61 -12.20 8.90
C LYS A 84 -19.15 -12.61 9.13
N GLU A 85 -18.90 -13.13 10.33
CA GLU A 85 -17.66 -13.63 10.91
C GLU A 85 -16.78 -14.46 9.95
N GLU A 86 -15.95 -13.83 9.11
CA GLU A 86 -14.90 -14.56 8.36
C GLU A 86 -13.51 -13.90 8.40
N ALA A 87 -13.31 -12.88 9.26
CA ALA A 87 -12.01 -12.24 9.43
C ALA A 87 -10.95 -13.14 10.11
N THR A 88 -11.32 -14.33 10.59
CA THR A 88 -10.43 -15.26 11.32
C THR A 88 -9.52 -16.08 10.39
N LEU A 89 -9.81 -16.18 9.09
CA LEU A 89 -9.11 -17.10 8.17
C LEU A 89 -7.81 -16.57 7.55
N CYS A 90 -7.52 -15.26 7.56
CA CYS A 90 -6.32 -14.71 6.91
C CYS A 90 -5.01 -14.86 7.72
N PHE A 91 -5.06 -15.22 9.00
CA PHE A 91 -3.85 -15.37 9.83
C PHE A 91 -3.42 -16.83 10.07
N SER A 92 -4.19 -17.83 9.64
CA SER A 92 -3.85 -19.24 9.88
C SER A 92 -2.77 -19.81 8.95
N HIS A 93 -2.49 -19.16 7.81
CA HIS A 93 -1.53 -19.64 6.81
C HIS A 93 -0.11 -19.04 6.92
N LEU A 94 0.14 -18.15 7.89
CA LEU A 94 1.46 -17.53 8.11
C LEU A 94 2.22 -18.13 9.31
N ALA A 95 1.70 -19.20 9.91
CA ALA A 95 2.31 -19.88 11.06
C ALA A 95 2.74 -21.33 10.74
N SER A 96 2.92 -21.67 9.46
CA SER A 96 3.34 -23.00 9.02
C SER A 96 4.32 -22.90 7.87
N ASP A 97 5.51 -22.35 8.14
CA ASP A 97 6.78 -22.69 7.51
C ASP A 97 7.94 -22.23 8.41
#